data_AF-A0A3N5TZ47-F1
#
_entry.id   AF-A0A3N5TZ47-F1
#
_cell.length_a   1.000
_cell.length_b   1.000
_cell.length_c   1.000
_cell.angle_alpha   90.00
_cell.angle_beta   90.00
_cell.angle_gamma   90.00
#
_symmetry.space_group_name_H-M   'P 1'
#
loop_
_entity.id
_entity.type
_entity.pdbx_description
1 polymer ?
#
loop_
_entity_poly.entity_id
_entity_poly.type
_entity_poly.pdbx_seq_one_letter_code
_entity_poly.pdbx_strand_id
1 'polypeptide(L)'
;MDIDWIVTLWSALVVVVATTVHGITGFGTGQITMGVLPFFRDAGSASIVVSIVVFITNLRVFWSVRDEFNWKDWIIPVAGLAAGLPIGIYLFGA
;
A
#
# COMPACT_ATOMS: atom_id res chain seq x y z
N MET A 1 11.78 -16.88 18.11
CA MET A 1 11.59 -16.07 16.88
C MET A 1 12.96 -15.55 16.53
N ASP A 2 13.64 -16.20 15.60
CA ASP A 2 14.93 -15.73 15.12
C ASP A 2 14.68 -14.69 14.02
N ILE A 3 15.25 -13.50 14.19
CA ILE A 3 15.17 -12.43 13.20
C ILE A 3 16.22 -12.74 12.14
N ASP A 4 15.78 -13.00 10.90
CA ASP A 4 16.67 -12.96 9.76
C ASP A 4 16.99 -11.50 9.44
N TRP A 5 18.18 -11.06 9.86
CA TRP A 5 18.65 -9.69 9.70
C TRP A 5 18.88 -9.30 8.24
N ILE A 6 19.24 -10.25 7.37
CA ILE A 6 19.46 -9.99 5.95
C ILE A 6 18.12 -9.73 5.26
N VAL A 7 17.13 -10.60 5.47
CA VAL A 7 15.78 -10.41 4.91
C VAL A 7 15.15 -9.14 5.46
N THR A 8 15.38 -8.84 6.74
CA THR A 8 14.90 -7.61 7.38
C THR A 8 15.54 -6.36 6.75
N LEU A 9 16.86 -6.37 6.52
CA LEU A 9 17.55 -5.28 5.84
C LEU A 9 17.01 -5.06 4.43
N TRP A 10 16.85 -6.12 3.63
CA TRP A 10 16.30 -6.01 2.28
C TRP A 10 14.88 -5.46 2.29
N SER A 11 14.05 -5.94 3.21
CA SER A 11 12.67 -5.45 3.36
C SER A 11 12.64 -3.95 3.68
N ALA A 12 13.51 -3.50 4.59
CA ALA A 12 13.62 -2.10 4.96
C ALA A 12 14.08 -1.23 3.78
N LEU A 13 15.09 -1.67 3.02
CA LEU A 13 15.58 -0.96 1.84
C LEU A 13 14.49 -0.80 0.78
N VAL A 14 13.73 -1.86 0.50
CA VAL A 14 12.60 -1.81 -0.45
C VAL A 14 11.56 -0.79 0.00
N VAL A 15 11.19 -0.79 1.28
CA VAL A 15 10.22 0.18 1.83
C VAL A 15 10.76 1.61 1.76
N VAL A 16 12.02 1.85 2.08
CA VAL A 16 12.65 3.18 1.99
C VAL A 16 12.64 3.70 0.56
N VAL A 17 13.04 2.87 -0.42
CA VAL A 17 13.04 3.26 -1.83
C VAL A 17 11.60 3.53 -2.31
N ALA A 18 10.67 2.63 -2.01
CA ALA A 18 9.27 2.76 -2.43
C ALA A 18 8.61 4.03 -1.88
N THR A 19 8.82 4.31 -0.58
CA THR A 19 8.25 5.51 0.07
C THR A 19 8.93 6.79 -0.36
N THR A 20 10.22 6.75 -0.71
CA THR A 20 10.94 7.89 -1.31
C THR A 20 10.38 8.22 -2.69
N VAL A 21 10.19 7.22 -3.55
CA VAL A 21 9.56 7.39 -4.86
C VAL A 21 8.15 7.98 -4.71
N HIS A 22 7.35 7.45 -3.78
CA HIS A 22 6.03 7.99 -3.48
C HIS A 22 6.05 9.42 -2.96
N GLY A 23 7.07 9.82 -2.20
CA GLY A 23 7.25 11.21 -1.78
C GLY A 23 7.49 12.15 -2.96
N ILE A 24 8.11 11.68 -4.04
CA ILE A 24 8.38 12.45 -5.26
C ILE A 24 7.15 12.48 -6.18
N THR A 25 6.47 11.36 -6.35
CA THR A 25 5.42 11.18 -7.38
C THR A 25 4.00 11.30 -6.83
N GLY A 26 3.80 11.13 -5.52
CA GLY A 26 2.49 11.01 -4.88
C GLY A 26 1.83 9.62 -5.00
N PHE A 27 2.47 8.64 -5.64
CA PHE A 27 1.93 7.28 -5.81
C PHE A 27 3.04 6.22 -5.95
N GLY A 28 2.68 4.94 -6.02
CA GLY A 28 3.62 3.87 -6.42
C GLY A 28 4.26 3.06 -5.29
N THR A 29 4.14 3.46 -4.01
CA THR A 29 4.62 2.64 -2.87
C THR A 29 4.16 1.20 -2.99
N GLY A 30 2.85 0.97 -3.16
CA GLY A 30 2.27 -0.37 -3.21
C GLY A 30 2.74 -1.19 -4.41
N GLN A 31 2.91 -0.55 -5.57
CA GLN A 31 3.39 -1.22 -6.78
C GLN A 31 4.85 -1.68 -6.61
N ILE A 32 5.71 -0.81 -6.07
CA ILE A 32 7.12 -1.14 -5.85
C ILE A 32 7.24 -2.20 -4.77
N THR A 33 6.57 -2.03 -3.62
CA THR A 33 6.70 -2.98 -2.51
C THR A 33 6.11 -4.35 -2.86
N MET A 34 4.93 -4.45 -3.47
CA MET A 34 4.37 -5.75 -3.88
C MET A 34 5.10 -6.36 -5.08
N GLY A 35 5.70 -5.54 -5.93
CA GLY A 35 6.52 -6.05 -7.02
C GLY A 35 7.85 -6.64 -6.56
N VAL A 36 8.39 -6.19 -5.42
CA VAL A 36 9.77 -6.52 -5.01
C VAL A 36 9.84 -7.34 -3.71
N LEU A 37 9.03 -7.06 -2.69
CA LEU A 37 9.08 -7.79 -1.41
C LEU A 37 8.85 -9.31 -1.55
N PRO A 38 7.97 -9.81 -2.45
CA PRO A 38 7.78 -11.25 -2.61
C PRO A 38 9.01 -12.04 -3.09
N PHE A 39 10.07 -11.37 -3.56
CA PHE A 39 11.36 -12.04 -3.84
C PHE A 39 12.14 -12.40 -2.57
N PHE A 40 11.81 -11.79 -1.43
CA PHE A 40 12.52 -11.97 -0.16
C PHE A 40 11.63 -12.52 0.96
N ARG A 41 10.31 -12.35 0.86
CA ARG A 41 9.33 -12.78 1.86
C ARG A 41 8.17 -13.51 1.20
N ASP A 42 7.51 -14.38 1.96
CA ASP A 42 6.24 -14.96 1.56
C ASP A 42 5.23 -13.85 1.21
N ALA A 43 4.41 -14.09 0.17
CA ALA A 43 3.48 -13.10 -0.35
C ALA A 43 2.44 -12.65 0.68
N GLY A 44 2.01 -13.54 1.58
CA GLY A 44 1.12 -13.20 2.68
C GLY A 44 1.79 -12.30 3.71
N SER A 45 3.05 -12.58 4.06
CA SER A 45 3.81 -11.72 4.97
C SER A 45 4.12 -10.35 4.35
N ALA A 46 4.50 -10.33 3.06
CA ALA A 46 4.74 -9.10 2.33
C ALA A 46 3.48 -8.23 2.26
N SER A 47 2.31 -8.82 1.95
CA SER A 47 1.06 -8.08 1.83
C SER A 47 0.66 -7.37 3.14
N ILE A 48 0.94 -7.96 4.30
CA ILE A 48 0.71 -7.33 5.61
C ILE A 48 1.53 -6.04 5.74
N VAL A 49 2.85 -6.12 5.49
CA VAL A 49 3.74 -4.96 5.59
C VAL A 49 3.36 -3.89 4.57
N VAL A 50 3.12 -4.30 3.33
CA VAL A 50 2.68 -3.38 2.26
C VAL A 50 1.41 -2.66 2.67
N SER A 51 0.40 -3.38 3.16
CA SER A 51 -0.89 -2.79 3.51
C SER A 51 -0.74 -1.66 4.52
N ILE A 52 0.09 -1.86 5.54
CA ILE A 52 0.37 -0.85 6.57
C ILE A 52 1.09 0.36 5.95
N VAL A 53 2.17 0.12 5.21
CA VAL A 53 2.98 1.20 4.63
C VAL A 53 2.16 2.02 3.63
N VAL A 54 1.45 1.35 2.73
CA VAL A 54 0.61 1.98 1.70
C VAL A 54 -0.54 2.76 2.33
N PHE A 55 -1.17 2.24 3.38
CA PHE A 55 -2.21 2.97 4.10
C PHE A 55 -1.67 4.27 4.68
N ILE A 56 -0.54 4.23 5.38
CA ILE A 56 0.06 5.43 6.00
C ILE A 56 0.49 6.44 4.93
N THR A 57 1.13 6.00 3.84
CA THR A 57 1.57 6.94 2.79
C THR A 57 0.39 7.61 2.10
N ASN A 58 -0.65 6.86 1.76
CA ASN A 58 -1.84 7.44 1.13
C ASN A 58 -2.60 8.35 2.09
N LEU A 59 -2.68 8.01 3.38
CA LEU A 59 -3.29 8.88 4.38
C LEU A 59 -2.54 10.22 4.48
N ARG A 60 -1.21 10.19 4.44
CA ARG A 60 -0.40 11.41 4.43
C ARG A 60 -0.62 12.25 3.18
N VAL A 61 -0.68 11.62 2.00
CA VAL A 61 -1.00 12.30 0.74
C VAL A 61 -2.38 12.94 0.82
N PHE A 62 -3.40 12.18 1.22
CA PHE A 62 -4.75 12.70 1.42
C PHE A 62 -4.76 13.89 2.38
N TRP A 63 -4.06 13.78 3.52
CA TRP A 63 -3.97 14.86 4.48
C TRP A 63 -3.32 16.13 3.90
N SER A 64 -2.35 15.98 3.00
CA SER A 64 -1.66 17.10 2.36
C SER A 64 -2.54 17.88 1.38
N VAL A 65 -3.55 17.23 0.79
CA VAL A 65 -4.48 17.83 -0.19
C VAL A 65 -5.92 17.90 0.34
N ARG A 66 -6.13 17.71 1.65
CA ARG A 66 -7.47 17.57 2.26
C ARG A 66 -8.39 18.76 2.03
N ASP A 67 -7.81 19.96 1.90
CA ASP A 67 -8.58 21.19 1.72
C ASP A 67 -9.15 21.31 0.29
N GLU A 68 -8.62 20.52 -0.66
CA GLU A 68 -9.11 20.43 -2.04
C GLU A 68 -10.17 19.33 -2.22
N PHE A 69 -10.45 18.54 -1.17
CA PHE A 69 -11.32 17.38 -1.28
C PHE A 69 -12.82 17.74 -1.20
N ASN A 70 -13.52 17.70 -2.34
CA ASN A 70 -14.97 17.89 -2.40
C ASN A 70 -15.75 16.58 -2.19
N TRP A 71 -16.27 16.36 -0.98
CA TRP A 71 -17.04 15.18 -0.61
C TRP A 71 -18.24 14.88 -1.53
N LYS A 72 -18.89 15.89 -2.12
CA LYS A 72 -20.03 15.67 -3.01
C LYS A 72 -19.64 14.96 -4.30
N ASP A 73 -18.45 15.24 -4.80
CA ASP A 73 -17.95 14.68 -6.06
C ASP A 73 -17.33 13.29 -5.80
N TRP A 74 -16.74 13.09 -4.62
CA TRP A 74 -15.96 11.88 -4.32
C TRP A 74 -16.72 10.78 -3.56
N ILE A 75 -17.89 11.05 -2.98
CA ILE A 75 -18.62 10.04 -2.19
C ILE A 75 -19.03 8.82 -3.02
N ILE A 76 -19.42 9.01 -4.29
CA ILE A 76 -19.81 7.90 -5.17
C ILE A 76 -18.59 7.06 -5.56
N PRO A 77 -17.46 7.63 -6.04
CA PRO A 77 -16.22 6.89 -6.24
C PRO A 77 -15.75 6.13 -5.00
N VAL A 78 -15.79 6.77 -3.82
CA VAL A 78 -15.38 6.15 -2.55
C VAL A 78 -16.34 5.01 -2.15
N ALA A 79 -17.64 5.14 -2.40
CA ALA A 79 -18.59 4.05 -2.17
C ALA A 79 -18.30 2.82 -3.04
N GLY A 80 -17.66 3.00 -4.20
CA GLY A 80 -17.13 1.93 -5.03
C GLY A 80 -16.16 1.00 -4.29
N LEU A 81 -15.42 1.50 -3.29
CA LEU A 81 -14.57 0.65 -2.45
C LEU A 81 -15.40 -0.34 -1.60
N ALA A 82 -16.53 0.11 -1.05
CA ALA A 82 -17.38 -0.71 -0.18
C ALA A 82 -18.01 -1.90 -0.93
N ALA A 83 -18.27 -1.76 -2.23
CA ALA A 83 -18.77 -2.85 -3.07
C ALA A 83 -17.64 -3.61 -3.78
N GLY A 84 -16.67 -2.89 -4.35
CA GLY A 84 -15.63 -3.46 -5.19
C GLY A 84 -14.68 -4.40 -4.45
N LEU A 85 -14.29 -4.06 -3.21
CA LEU A 85 -13.41 -4.92 -2.43
C LEU A 85 -14.08 -6.27 -2.06
N PRO A 86 -15.30 -6.30 -1.48
CA PRO A 86 -16.01 -7.57 -1.24
C PRO A 86 -16.26 -8.38 -2.51
N ILE A 87 -16.65 -7.73 -3.61
CA ILE A 87 -16.88 -8.41 -4.90
C ILE A 87 -15.60 -9.07 -5.39
N GLY A 88 -14.46 -8.36 -5.32
CA GLY A 88 -13.16 -8.91 -5.71
C GLY A 88 -12.78 -10.14 -4.87
N ILE A 89 -12.95 -10.06 -3.55
CA ILE A 89 -12.69 -11.20 -2.65
C ILE A 89 -13.65 -12.35 -2.93
N TYR A 90 -14.94 -12.09 -3.16
CA TYR A 90 -15.92 -13.14 -3.44
C TYR A 90 -15.65 -13.87 -4.76
N LEU A 91 -15.23 -13.15 -5.80
CA LEU A 91 -14.98 -13.73 -7.12
C LEU A 91 -13.60 -14.37 -7.26
N PHE A 92 -12.59 -13.86 -6.55
CA PHE A 92 -11.18 -14.21 -6.77
C PHE A 92 -10.41 -14.58 -5.49
N GLY A 93 -11.03 -14.52 -4.32
CA GLY A 93 -10.44 -14.98 -3.06
C GLY A 93 -10.35 -16.50 -3.05
N ALA A 94 -9.15 -17.03 -3.29
CA ALA A 94 -8.80 -18.44 -3.11
C ALA A 94 -8.28 -18.69 -1.68
#